data_AF-A0A061F894-F1
#
_entry.id   AF-A0A061F894-F1
#
_cell.length_a   1.000
_cell.length_b   1.000
_cell.length_c   1.000
_cell.angle_alpha   90.00
_cell.angle_beta   90.00
_cell.angle_gamma   90.00
#
_symmetry.space_group_name_H-M   'P 1'
#
loop_
_entity.id
_entity.type
_entity.pdbx_description
1 polymer ?
#
loop_
_entity_poly.entity_id
_entity_poly.type
_entity_poly.pdbx_seq_one_letter_code
_entity_poly.pdbx_strand_id
1 'polypeptide(L)'
;MDAENVLEAKKAEMAMMQEEKICVEEWLTAAEIELEETKREHAKYKDMEKLANDLQDFVLEAGGNDVHDNRQINLDEDTMKALLEEAVRDFAEEMNKAHSRGCRPADGDNGGGGREGGNGGGRPE
;
A
#
# COMPACT_ATOMS: atom_id res chain seq x y z
N MET A 1 -3.21 8.85 58.06
CA MET A 1 -2.36 8.71 56.86
C MET A 1 -1.48 9.94 56.80
N ASP A 2 -0.18 9.78 56.61
CA ASP A 2 0.77 10.90 56.56
C ASP A 2 0.70 11.60 55.19
N ALA A 3 0.84 12.93 55.18
CA ALA A 3 0.67 13.74 53.97
C ALA A 3 1.74 13.43 52.91
N GLU A 4 2.94 13.07 53.35
CA GLU A 4 4.06 12.67 52.50
C GLU A 4 3.76 11.35 51.75
N ASN A 5 3.16 10.37 52.43
CA ASN A 5 2.77 9.10 51.80
C ASN A 5 1.67 9.28 50.72
N VAL A 6 0.77 10.25 50.91
CA VAL A 6 -0.26 10.58 49.91
C VAL A 6 0.35 11.24 48.68
N LEU A 7 1.33 12.13 48.88
CA LEU A 7 2.03 12.81 47.80
C LEU A 7 2.84 11.83 46.95
N GLU A 8 3.58 10.91 47.58
CA GLU A 8 4.35 9.89 46.86
C GLU A 8 3.45 8.92 46.08
N ALA A 9 2.31 8.50 46.66
CA ALA A 9 1.32 7.69 45.95
C ALA A 9 0.78 8.39 44.69
N LYS A 10 0.53 9.71 44.77
CA LYS A 10 0.06 10.48 43.61
C LYS A 10 1.13 10.67 42.54
N LYS A 11 2.40 10.82 42.92
CA LYS A 11 3.50 10.84 41.95
C LYS A 11 3.64 9.52 41.21
N ALA A 12 3.55 8.39 41.92
CA ALA A 12 3.58 7.06 41.32
C ALA A 12 2.40 6.85 40.36
N GLU A 13 1.20 7.26 40.75
CA GLU A 13 0.00 7.21 39.89
C GLU A 13 0.18 8.02 38.60
N MET A 14 0.71 9.25 38.70
CA MET A 14 0.99 10.07 37.52
C MET A 14 2.05 9.45 36.60
N ALA A 15 3.10 8.83 37.18
CA ALA A 15 4.12 8.16 36.39
C ALA A 15 3.53 6.96 35.61
N MET A 16 2.69 6.15 36.26
CA MET A 16 2.00 5.03 35.58
C MET A 16 1.07 5.53 34.46
N MET A 17 0.33 6.61 34.69
CA MET A 17 -0.54 7.20 33.65
C MET A 17 0.27 7.73 32.45
N GLN A 18 1.48 8.25 32.68
CA GLN A 18 2.36 8.69 31.60
C GLN A 18 2.87 7.51 30.76
N GLU A 19 3.26 6.41 31.40
CA GLU A 19 3.67 5.20 30.70
C GLU A 19 2.50 4.60 29.90
N GLU A 20 1.31 4.50 30.50
CA GLU A 20 0.11 4.02 29.81
C GLU A 20 -0.23 4.91 28.60
N LYS A 21 -0.12 6.22 28.74
CA LYS A 21 -0.32 7.17 27.63
C LYS A 21 0.63 6.87 26.48
N ILE A 22 1.93 6.66 26.75
CA ILE A 22 2.91 6.36 25.72
C ILE A 22 2.55 5.05 25.00
N CYS A 23 2.21 3.99 25.75
CA CYS A 23 1.80 2.72 25.14
C CYS A 23 0.56 2.86 24.25
N VAL A 24 -0.44 3.64 24.69
CA VAL A 24 -1.65 3.89 23.90
C VAL A 24 -1.33 4.69 22.64
N GLU A 25 -0.44 5.69 22.70
CA GLU A 25 -0.01 6.47 21.53
C GLU A 25 0.76 5.60 20.52
N GLU A 26 1.59 4.67 20.98
CA GLU A 26 2.28 3.70 20.13
C GLU A 26 1.29 2.75 19.43
N TRP A 27 0.31 2.21 20.16
CA TRP A 27 -0.73 1.36 19.57
C TRP A 27 -1.62 2.11 18.60
N LEU A 28 -1.96 3.37 18.89
CA LEU A 28 -2.72 4.21 17.98
C LEU A 28 -1.97 4.41 16.67
N THR A 29 -0.68 4.74 16.76
CA THR A 29 0.18 4.91 15.58
C THR A 29 0.24 3.64 14.73
N ALA A 30 0.41 2.48 15.37
CA ALA A 30 0.42 1.19 14.66
C ALA A 30 -0.92 0.90 13.96
N ALA A 31 -2.04 1.17 14.63
CA ALA A 31 -3.38 0.98 14.07
C ALA A 31 -3.67 1.95 12.91
N GLU A 32 -3.18 3.19 12.97
CA GLU A 32 -3.30 4.16 11.89
C GLU A 32 -2.54 3.71 10.63
N ILE A 33 -1.34 3.17 10.79
CA ILE A 33 -0.54 2.61 9.68
C ILE A 33 -1.27 1.41 9.05
N GLU A 34 -1.72 0.46 9.86
CA GLU A 34 -2.45 -0.73 9.37
C GLU A 34 -3.74 -0.33 8.63
N LEU A 35 -4.46 0.68 9.13
CA LEU A 35 -5.64 1.21 8.47
C LEU A 35 -5.32 1.84 7.10
N GLU A 36 -4.21 2.58 6.99
CA GLU A 36 -3.78 3.17 5.72
C GLU A 36 -3.42 2.09 4.69
N GLU A 37 -2.69 1.04 5.12
CA GLU A 37 -2.35 -0.09 4.26
C GLU A 37 -3.60 -0.83 3.78
N THR A 38 -4.57 -1.07 4.68
CA THR A 38 -5.83 -1.72 4.36
C THR A 38 -6.65 -0.90 3.36
N LYS A 39 -6.70 0.44 3.52
CA LYS A 39 -7.37 1.33 2.55
C LYS A 39 -6.71 1.26 1.17
N ARG A 40 -5.38 1.22 1.13
CA ARG A 40 -4.63 1.09 -0.13
C ARG A 40 -4.93 -0.25 -0.81
N GLU A 41 -5.00 -1.34 -0.06
CA GLU A 41 -5.34 -2.66 -0.61
C GLU A 41 -6.79 -2.71 -1.10
N HIS A 42 -7.73 -2.17 -0.34
CA HIS A 42 -9.13 -2.07 -0.75
C HIS A 42 -9.30 -1.25 -2.05
N ALA A 43 -8.52 -0.18 -2.22
CA ALA A 43 -8.53 0.58 -3.47
C ALA A 43 -8.09 -0.28 -4.67
N LYS A 44 -7.05 -1.11 -4.51
CA LYS A 44 -6.60 -2.04 -5.57
C LYS A 44 -7.68 -3.04 -5.93
N TYR A 45 -8.37 -3.62 -4.94
CA TYR A 45 -9.46 -4.56 -5.21
C TYR A 45 -10.63 -3.91 -5.93
N LYS A 46 -10.93 -2.65 -5.63
CA LYS A 46 -11.95 -1.88 -6.35
C LYS A 46 -11.57 -1.63 -7.81
N ASP A 47 -10.30 -1.34 -8.08
CA ASP A 47 -9.81 -1.19 -9.45
C ASP A 47 -9.89 -2.53 -10.22
N MET A 48 -9.56 -3.65 -9.57
CA MET A 48 -9.72 -5.00 -10.14
C MET A 48 -11.18 -5.36 -10.40
N GLU A 49 -12.10 -5.04 -9.49
CA GLU A 49 -13.53 -5.26 -9.65
C GLU A 49 -14.06 -4.47 -10.85
N LYS A 50 -13.68 -3.20 -10.98
CA LYS A 50 -14.06 -2.39 -12.13
C LYS A 50 -13.56 -3.01 -13.44
N LEU A 51 -12.29 -3.42 -13.49
CA LEU A 51 -11.73 -4.07 -14.68
C LEU A 51 -12.47 -5.37 -15.03
N ALA A 52 -12.82 -6.18 -14.02
CA ALA A 52 -13.58 -7.42 -14.24
C ALA A 52 -14.98 -7.13 -14.79
N ASN A 53 -15.65 -6.10 -14.28
CA ASN A 53 -16.95 -5.66 -14.79
C ASN A 53 -16.84 -5.11 -16.22
N ASP A 54 -15.84 -4.26 -16.51
CA ASP A 54 -15.60 -3.71 -17.85
C ASP A 54 -15.33 -4.85 -18.87
N LEU A 55 -14.59 -5.89 -18.48
CA LEU A 55 -14.36 -7.08 -19.32
C LEU A 55 -15.64 -7.90 -19.52
N GLN A 56 -16.43 -8.07 -18.47
CA GLN A 56 -17.72 -8.77 -18.56
C GLN A 56 -18.67 -8.02 -19.50
N ASP A 57 -18.77 -6.71 -19.37
CA ASP A 57 -19.59 -5.86 -20.23
C ASP A 57 -19.09 -5.91 -21.68
N PHE A 58 -17.77 -5.88 -21.91
CA PHE A 58 -17.21 -6.04 -23.25
C PHE A 58 -17.59 -7.39 -23.89
N VAL A 59 -17.48 -8.50 -23.15
CA VAL A 59 -17.87 -9.83 -23.64
C VAL A 59 -19.38 -9.90 -23.90
N LEU A 60 -20.20 -9.30 -23.03
CA LEU A 60 -21.65 -9.24 -23.21
C LEU A 60 -22.05 -8.32 -24.36
N GLU A 61 -21.36 -7.22 -24.62
CA GLU A 61 -21.62 -6.35 -25.77
C GLU A 61 -21.16 -7.00 -27.08
N ALA A 62 -19.96 -7.60 -27.09
CA ALA A 62 -19.43 -8.35 -28.23
C ALA A 62 -20.25 -9.60 -28.55
N GLY A 63 -20.98 -10.14 -27.57
CA GLY A 63 -21.78 -11.35 -27.69
C GLY A 63 -23.29 -11.17 -27.53
N GLY A 64 -23.85 -9.98 -27.29
CA GLY A 64 -25.19 -9.87 -26.67
C GLY A 64 -26.23 -9.06 -27.41
N ASN A 65 -25.87 -8.21 -28.37
CA ASN A 65 -26.87 -7.55 -29.22
C ASN A 65 -27.19 -8.30 -30.51
N ASP A 66 -26.46 -9.39 -30.81
CA ASP A 66 -26.70 -10.23 -31.99
C ASP A 66 -27.01 -11.69 -31.64
N VAL A 67 -27.23 -12.04 -30.35
CA VAL A 67 -27.57 -13.42 -29.92
C VAL A 67 -29.06 -13.70 -29.85
N HIS A 68 -29.90 -12.68 -30.07
CA HIS A 68 -31.30 -12.91 -30.42
C HIS A 68 -31.52 -13.15 -31.91
N ASP A 69 -30.53 -12.86 -32.75
CA ASP A 69 -30.45 -13.46 -34.07
C ASP A 69 -29.59 -14.72 -33.96
N ASN A 70 -30.02 -15.79 -34.61
CA ASN A 70 -29.37 -17.09 -34.57
C ASN A 70 -28.07 -17.10 -35.40
N ARG A 71 -27.30 -16.01 -35.37
CA ARG A 71 -25.93 -15.94 -35.86
C ARG A 71 -25.04 -16.25 -34.68
N GLN A 72 -24.52 -17.47 -34.64
CA GLN A 72 -23.23 -17.71 -34.01
C GLN A 72 -22.30 -16.59 -34.47
N ILE A 73 -22.01 -15.65 -33.57
CA ILE A 73 -20.88 -14.75 -33.74
C ILE A 73 -19.66 -15.68 -33.66
N ASN A 74 -19.30 -16.23 -34.81
CA ASN A 74 -18.04 -16.94 -35.00
C ASN A 74 -16.96 -15.86 -35.00
N LEU A 75 -16.63 -15.33 -33.82
CA LEU A 75 -15.33 -14.70 -33.62
C LEU A 75 -14.32 -15.79 -33.97
N ASP A 76 -13.54 -15.57 -35.02
CA ASP A 76 -12.46 -16.50 -35.31
C ASP A 76 -11.49 -16.53 -34.12
N GLU A 77 -10.78 -17.66 -33.99
CA GLU A 77 -9.83 -17.89 -32.90
C GLU A 77 -8.79 -16.76 -32.80
N ASP A 78 -8.41 -16.14 -33.92
CA ASP A 78 -7.42 -15.07 -33.95
C ASP A 78 -7.99 -13.77 -33.37
N THR A 79 -9.27 -13.48 -33.57
CA THR A 79 -9.96 -12.32 -32.99
C THR A 79 -10.15 -12.50 -31.48
N MET A 80 -10.55 -13.69 -31.03
CA MET A 80 -10.60 -13.98 -29.58
C MET A 80 -9.21 -13.91 -28.95
N LYS A 81 -8.19 -14.41 -29.65
CA LYS A 81 -6.80 -14.37 -29.18
C LYS A 81 -6.27 -12.94 -29.10
N ALA A 82 -6.54 -12.10 -30.08
CA ALA A 82 -6.13 -10.69 -30.07
C ALA A 82 -6.75 -9.93 -28.89
N LEU A 83 -8.03 -10.18 -28.59
CA LEU A 83 -8.73 -9.57 -27.46
C LEU A 83 -8.19 -10.06 -26.10
N LEU A 84 -7.89 -11.35 -25.99
CA LEU A 84 -7.23 -11.90 -24.79
C LEU A 84 -5.81 -11.36 -24.61
N GLU A 85 -5.03 -11.25 -25.68
CA GLU A 85 -3.67 -10.70 -25.65
C GLU A 85 -3.68 -9.21 -25.27
N GLU A 86 -4.66 -8.45 -25.75
CA GLU A 86 -4.86 -7.04 -25.39
C GLU A 86 -5.24 -6.89 -23.91
N ALA A 87 -6.22 -7.66 -23.44
CA ALA A 87 -6.62 -7.66 -22.03
C ALA A 87 -5.47 -8.09 -21.09
N VAL A 88 -4.67 -9.09 -21.49
CA VAL A 88 -3.49 -9.53 -20.71
C VAL A 88 -2.38 -8.47 -20.71
N ARG A 89 -2.18 -7.76 -21.81
CA ARG A 89 -1.21 -6.66 -21.90
C ARG A 89 -1.62 -5.50 -21.01
N ASP A 90 -2.89 -5.10 -21.06
CA ASP A 90 -3.42 -4.03 -20.21
C ASP A 90 -3.34 -4.42 -18.73
N PHE A 91 -3.63 -5.69 -18.40
CA PHE A 91 -3.44 -6.24 -17.06
C PHE A 91 -1.97 -6.15 -16.60
N ALA A 92 -1.02 -6.53 -17.45
CA ALA A 92 0.41 -6.45 -17.14
C ALA A 92 0.89 -4.99 -16.97
N GLU A 93 0.38 -4.07 -17.77
CA GLU A 93 0.69 -2.64 -17.65
C GLU A 93 0.12 -2.04 -16.36
N GLU A 94 -1.12 -2.36 -16.01
CA GLU A 94 -1.74 -1.83 -14.80
C GLU A 94 -1.11 -2.43 -13.53
N MET A 95 -0.72 -3.71 -13.54
CA MET A 95 0.11 -4.28 -12.48
C MET A 95 1.48 -3.59 -12.37
N ASN A 96 2.14 -3.27 -13.49
CA ASN A 96 3.42 -2.56 -13.49
C ASN A 96 3.28 -1.12 -12.94
N LYS A 97 2.19 -0.42 -13.27
CA LYS A 97 1.89 0.90 -12.68
C LYS A 97 1.61 0.79 -11.18
N ALA A 98 0.86 -0.22 -10.75
CA ALA A 98 0.60 -0.49 -9.34
C ALA A 98 1.89 -0.82 -8.57
N HIS A 99 2.83 -1.52 -9.18
CA HIS A 99 4.16 -1.80 -8.63
C HIS A 99 5.08 -0.57 -8.61
N SER A 100 5.09 0.26 -9.66
CA SER A 100 5.89 1.50 -9.72
C SER A 100 5.47 2.54 -8.67
N ARG A 101 4.19 2.56 -8.28
CA ARG A 101 3.71 3.41 -7.18
C ARG A 101 4.23 2.97 -5.79
N GLY A 102 4.86 1.80 -5.68
CA GLY A 102 5.44 1.26 -4.45
C GLY A 102 6.91 1.61 -4.19
N CYS A 103 7.60 2.29 -5.10
CA CYS A 103 9.03 2.59 -4.96
C CYS A 103 9.30 4.10 -4.87
N ARG A 104 8.82 4.75 -3.81
CA ARG A 104 9.43 6.02 -3.39
C ARG A 104 10.34 5.70 -2.20
N PRO A 105 11.67 5.85 -2.31
CA PRO A 105 12.49 5.93 -1.12
C PRO A 105 11.96 7.15 -0.34
N ALA A 106 11.60 6.96 0.93
CA ALA A 106 11.47 8.08 1.82
C ALA A 106 12.86 8.71 1.92
N ASP A 107 13.08 9.82 1.19
CA ASP A 107 14.17 10.75 1.45
C ASP A 107 13.99 11.28 2.88
N GLY A 108 14.54 10.55 3.84
CA GLY A 108 14.72 10.98 5.22
C GLY A 108 15.99 11.81 5.32
N ASP A 109 15.96 13.01 4.75
CA ASP A 109 16.87 14.09 5.12
C ASP A 109 16.51 14.54 6.53
N ASN A 110 17.35 14.19 7.51
CA ASN A 110 17.43 14.95 8.74
C ASN A 110 18.91 15.04 9.16
N GLY A 111 19.52 16.15 8.81
CA GLY A 111 20.91 16.46 9.10
C GLY A 111 21.24 16.58 10.59
N GLY A 112 22.55 16.50 10.88
CA GLY A 112 23.09 16.96 12.16
C GLY A 112 24.46 16.43 12.53
N GLY A 113 25.51 17.16 12.14
CA GLY A 113 26.85 17.15 12.77
C GLY A 113 27.81 16.08 12.23
N GLY A 114 28.87 16.38 11.48
CA GLY A 114 29.82 17.47 11.66
C GLY A 114 30.96 17.02 12.57
N ARG A 115 32.01 16.43 11.98
CA ARG A 115 33.43 16.79 12.21
C ARG A 115 34.39 15.98 11.33
N GLU A 116 35.29 16.74 10.75
CA GLU A 116 36.44 16.36 9.93
C GLU A 116 37.52 15.59 10.73
N GLY A 117 38.35 14.85 9.98
CA GLY A 117 39.67 14.39 10.41
C GLY A 117 39.88 12.91 10.09
N GLY A 118 40.85 12.48 9.30
CA GLY A 118 41.97 13.17 8.68
C GLY A 118 42.69 12.18 7.76
N ASN A 119 43.27 12.74 6.71
CA ASN A 119 44.11 12.10 5.72
C ASN A 119 45.34 11.43 6.36
N GLY A 120 45.64 10.20 5.96
CA GLY A 120 46.87 9.47 6.30
C GLY A 120 46.74 8.03 5.82
N GLY A 121 47.18 7.67 4.62
CA GLY A 121 48.58 7.78 4.22
C GLY A 121 49.26 6.45 4.56
N GLY A 122 48.93 5.40 3.79
CA GLY A 122 49.63 4.13 3.87
C GLY A 122 51.08 4.30 3.44
N ARG A 123 52.00 3.79 4.25
CA ARG A 123 53.36 3.46 3.80
C ARG A 123 53.82 2.19 4.51
N PRO A 124 54.38 1.21 3.77
CA PRO A 124 54.92 -0.02 4.32
C PRO A 124 56.39 0.17 4.73
N GLU A 125 56.75 -0.43 5.86
CA GLU A 125 57.99 -1.17 6.22
C GLU A 125 58.08 -1.33 7.74
#